data_AF-A0A1Y6AKG1-F1
#
_entry.id   AF-A0A1Y6AKG1-F1
#
_cell.length_a   1.000
_cell.length_b   1.000
_cell.length_c   1.000
_cell.angle_alpha   90.00
_cell.angle_beta   90.00
_cell.angle_gamma   90.00
#
_symmetry.space_group_name_H-M   'P 1'
#
loop_
_entity.id
_entity.type
_entity.pdbx_description
1 polymer ?
#
loop_
_entity_poly.entity_id
_entity_poly.type
_entity_poly.pdbx_seq_one_letter_code
_entity_poly.pdbx_strand_id
1 'polypeptide(L)'
;MIVYTVQTEEAWKQFKKVGYLEGNKKFIDQDDLYSYDWMVRVAKTRLPHYEGNYPIWVWEATHYPNRNHKAWGKKNSKMVIMD
;
A
#
# COMPACT_ATOMS: atom_id res chain seq x y z
N MET A 1 5.42 12.82 5.41
CA MET A 1 5.88 12.20 4.15
C MET A 1 4.66 12.05 3.27
N ILE A 2 4.66 12.63 2.08
CA ILE A 2 3.56 12.44 1.11
C ILE A 2 3.88 11.16 0.34
N VAL A 3 2.92 10.25 0.25
CA VAL A 3 3.07 8.96 -0.43
C VAL A 3 1.89 8.77 -1.38
N TYR A 4 2.11 8.03 -2.46
CA TYR A 4 1.09 7.84 -3.48
C TYR A 4 0.80 6.35 -3.69
N THR A 5 -0.44 6.04 -4.02
CA THR A 5 -0.82 4.74 -4.58
C THR A 5 -1.47 4.93 -5.93
N VAL A 6 -1.22 4.01 -6.86
CA VAL A 6 -1.82 4.04 -8.20
C VAL A 6 -2.93 3.00 -8.21
N GLN A 7 -4.17 3.46 -8.11
CA GLN A 7 -5.35 2.59 -8.04
C GLN A 7 -6.47 3.16 -8.93
N THR A 8 -7.42 2.31 -9.33
CA THR A 8 -8.70 2.81 -9.85
C THR A 8 -9.48 3.47 -8.72
N GLU A 9 -10.37 4.40 -9.06
CA GLU A 9 -11.21 5.08 -8.06
C GLU A 9 -12.08 4.08 -7.27
N GLU A 10 -12.58 3.04 -7.95
CA GLU A 10 -13.38 1.98 -7.33
C GLU A 10 -12.56 1.17 -6.33
N ALA A 11 -11.35 0.75 -6.71
CA ALA A 11 -10.46 -0.01 -5.84
C ALA A 11 -10.09 0.81 -4.60
N TRP A 12 -9.81 2.11 -4.77
CA TRP A 12 -9.56 3.01 -3.66
C TRP A 12 -10.72 3.11 -2.67
N LYS A 13 -11.93 3.37 -3.17
CA LYS A 13 -13.12 3.48 -2.32
C LYS A 13 -13.33 2.18 -1.54
N GLN A 14 -13.09 1.05 -2.18
CA GLN A 14 -13.15 -0.25 -1.52
C GLN A 14 -12.06 -0.40 -0.46
N PHE A 15 -10.80 -0.06 -0.75
CA PHE A 15 -9.69 -0.14 0.20
C PHE A 15 -9.89 0.72 1.44
N LYS A 16 -10.43 1.94 1.28
CA LYS A 16 -10.86 2.77 2.42
C LYS A 16 -11.95 2.10 3.23
N LYS A 17 -12.96 1.52 2.56
CA LYS A 17 -14.08 0.87 3.24
C LYS A 17 -13.65 -0.35 4.05
N VAL A 18 -12.66 -1.10 3.58
CA VAL A 18 -12.18 -2.33 4.24
C VAL A 18 -10.94 -2.13 5.11
N GLY A 19 -10.44 -0.89 5.27
CA GLY A 19 -9.31 -0.59 6.16
C GLY A 19 -7.93 -1.02 5.67
N TYR A 20 -7.79 -1.40 4.39
CA TYR A 20 -6.55 -1.97 3.82
C TYR A 20 -5.33 -1.03 3.92
N LEU A 21 -5.57 0.27 4.12
CA LEU A 21 -4.55 1.31 4.15
C LEU A 21 -4.23 1.80 5.56
N GLU A 22 -4.76 1.13 6.59
CA GLU A 22 -4.60 1.55 7.99
C GLU A 22 -3.38 0.91 8.68
N GLY A 23 -2.67 -0.02 8.01
CA GLY A 23 -1.53 -0.72 8.61
C GLY A 23 -1.92 -1.60 9.80
N ASN A 24 -3.14 -2.15 9.78
CA ASN A 24 -3.69 -2.96 10.86
C ASN A 24 -3.83 -4.42 10.42
N LYS A 25 -3.35 -5.35 11.26
CA LYS A 25 -3.40 -6.80 11.03
C LYS A 25 -4.80 -7.30 10.62
N LYS A 26 -5.85 -6.70 11.17
CA LYS A 26 -7.24 -7.13 10.97
C LYS A 26 -7.73 -7.01 9.51
N PHE A 27 -7.06 -6.19 8.70
CA PHE A 27 -7.46 -5.92 7.32
C PHE A 27 -6.54 -6.58 6.29
N ILE A 28 -5.58 -7.38 6.75
CA ILE A 28 -4.68 -8.15 5.89
C ILE A 28 -5.40 -9.43 5.50
N ASP A 29 -5.26 -9.82 4.24
CA ASP A 29 -5.74 -11.11 3.76
C ASP A 29 -5.15 -12.23 4.63
N GLN A 30 -6.00 -13.18 5.03
CA GLN A 30 -5.61 -14.26 5.92
C GLN A 30 -4.47 -15.10 5.32
N ASP A 31 -4.43 -15.24 3.99
CA ASP A 31 -3.40 -15.99 3.28
C ASP A 31 -2.03 -15.28 3.31
N ASP A 32 -2.01 -13.96 3.44
CA ASP A 32 -0.79 -13.14 3.46
C ASP A 32 -0.28 -12.83 4.88
N LEU A 33 -1.06 -13.16 5.92
CA LEU A 33 -0.72 -12.82 7.32
C LEU A 33 0.68 -13.28 7.73
N TYR A 34 1.09 -14.48 7.30
CA TYR A 34 2.43 -15.00 7.61
C TYR A 34 3.54 -14.10 7.06
N SER A 35 3.41 -13.69 5.80
CA SER A 35 4.39 -12.84 5.11
C SER A 35 4.49 -11.48 5.80
N TYR A 36 3.34 -10.92 6.18
CA TYR A 36 3.27 -9.66 6.92
C TYR A 36 3.86 -9.75 8.34
N ASP A 37 3.57 -10.83 9.07
CA ASP A 37 4.17 -11.09 10.38
C ASP A 37 5.70 -11.23 10.30
N TRP A 38 6.21 -11.86 9.23
CA TRP A 38 7.64 -11.90 8.96
C TRP A 38 8.22 -10.50 8.74
N MET A 39 7.58 -9.66 7.91
CA MET A 39 8.04 -8.28 7.67
C MET A 39 8.10 -7.46 8.95
N VAL A 40 7.07 -7.53 9.80
CA VAL A 40 7.03 -6.82 11.09
C VAL A 40 8.17 -7.28 12.01
N ARG A 41 8.44 -8.59 12.09
CA ARG A 41 9.55 -9.12 12.90
C ARG A 41 10.90 -8.60 12.41
N VAL A 42 11.14 -8.64 11.11
CA VAL A 42 12.39 -8.13 10.52
C VAL A 42 12.53 -6.62 10.77
N ALA A 43 11.45 -5.85 10.55
CA ALA A 43 11.44 -4.42 10.77
C ALA A 43 11.78 -4.04 12.23
N LYS A 44 11.21 -4.73 13.23
CA LYS A 44 11.53 -4.51 14.65
C LYS A 44 13.02 -4.69 14.98
N THR A 45 13.73 -5.54 14.24
CA THR A 45 15.17 -5.76 14.47
C THR A 45 16.06 -4.76 13.72
N ARG A 46 15.58 -4.18 12.62
CA ARG A 46 16.39 -3.39 11.70
C ARG A 46 16.10 -1.89 11.71
N LEU A 47 14.88 -1.50 12.06
CA LEU A 47 14.44 -0.10 12.03
C LEU A 47 14.40 0.46 13.45
N PRO A 48 15.31 1.39 13.79
CA PRO A 48 15.23 2.07 15.08
C PRO A 48 13.91 2.86 15.14
N HIS A 49 13.20 2.76 16.28
CA HIS A 49 11.91 3.41 16.56
C HIS A 49 10.68 2.85 15.83
N TYR A 50 10.77 1.65 15.23
CA TYR A 50 9.58 1.01 14.65
C TYR A 50 8.65 0.40 15.72
N GLU A 51 7.40 0.86 15.75
CA GLU A 51 6.41 0.51 16.79
C GLU A 51 5.65 -0.81 16.52
N GLY A 52 5.81 -1.39 15.33
CA GLY A 52 5.17 -2.68 14.97
C GLY A 52 3.87 -2.59 14.17
N ASN A 53 3.52 -1.40 13.64
CA ASN A 53 2.39 -1.24 12.72
C ASN A 53 2.62 -2.01 11.42
N TYR A 54 1.62 -2.68 10.88
CA TYR A 54 1.79 -3.49 9.68
C TYR A 54 2.09 -2.60 8.46
N PRO A 55 3.01 -3.03 7.57
CA PRO A 55 3.41 -2.22 6.43
C PRO A 55 2.25 -2.02 5.45
N ILE A 56 2.23 -0.86 4.80
CA ILE A 56 1.34 -0.57 3.67
C ILE A 56 2.20 -0.33 2.43
N TRP A 57 1.73 -0.81 1.27
CA TRP A 57 2.44 -0.64 0.01
C TRP A 57 2.08 0.70 -0.62
N VAL A 58 3.07 1.59 -0.66
CA VAL A 58 2.94 2.93 -1.23
C VAL A 58 4.19 3.28 -2.04
N TRP A 59 4.04 4.20 -2.98
CA TRP A 59 5.14 4.80 -3.72
C TRP A 59 5.57 6.10 -3.04
N GLU A 60 6.88 6.33 -3.03
CA GLU A 60 7.43 7.62 -2.59
C GLU A 60 7.07 8.72 -3.60
N ALA A 61 6.83 9.94 -3.10
CA ALA A 61 6.49 11.09 -3.94
C ALA A 61 7.53 11.46 -5.01
N THR A 62 8.78 11.08 -4.80
CA THR A 62 9.92 11.36 -5.68
C THR A 62 10.23 10.21 -6.64
N HIS A 63 9.73 8.99 -6.36
CA HIS A 63 10.02 7.76 -7.09
C HIS A 63 8.74 6.99 -7.47
N TYR A 64 7.67 7.71 -7.80
CA TYR A 64 6.44 7.08 -8.28
C TYR A 64 6.58 6.62 -9.74
N PRO A 65 5.90 5.52 -10.13
CA PRO A 65 6.07 4.94 -11.45
C PRO A 65 5.60 5.86 -12.58
N ASN A 66 6.24 5.71 -13.76
CA ASN A 66 5.82 6.42 -14.97
C ASN A 66 4.35 6.08 -15.30
N ARG A 67 3.50 7.10 -15.23
CA ARG A 67 2.04 7.05 -15.34
C ARG A 67 1.55 6.53 -16.70
N ASN A 68 2.36 6.69 -17.74
CA ASN A 68 2.04 6.24 -19.10
C ASN A 68 2.57 4.83 -19.41
N HIS A 69 3.19 4.16 -18.45
CA HIS A 69 3.71 2.82 -18.65
C HIS A 69 2.57 1.80 -18.77
N LYS A 70 2.76 0.78 -19.63
CA LYS A 70 1.70 -0.14 -20.12
C LYS A 70 1.05 -1.06 -19.07
N ALA A 71 1.27 -0.86 -17.77
CA ALA A 71 0.88 -1.82 -16.73
C ALA A 71 -0.08 -1.30 -15.65
N TRP A 72 -0.41 -0.01 -15.62
CA TRP A 72 -1.17 0.57 -14.50
C TRP A 72 -2.70 0.53 -14.67
N GLY A 73 -3.17 0.57 -15.92
CA GLY A 73 -4.59 0.62 -16.22
C GLY A 73 -4.84 0.29 -17.69
N LYS A 74 -6.11 0.03 -18.03
CA LYS A 74 -6.51 -0.16 -19.43
C LYS A 74 -6.53 1.18 -20.14
N LYS A 75 -6.38 1.18 -21.47
CA LYS A 75 -6.55 2.39 -22.28
C LYS A 75 -7.92 3.01 -21.97
N ASN A 76 -7.95 4.31 -21.62
CA ASN A 76 -9.12 5.08 -21.19
C ASN A 76 -9.67 4.81 -19.77
N SER A 77 -8.97 4.10 -18.89
CA SER A 77 -9.36 4.02 -17.47
C SER A 77 -8.90 5.24 -16.67
N LYS A 78 -9.77 5.79 -15.82
CA LYS A 78 -9.38 6.82 -14.84
C LYS A 78 -8.62 6.16 -13.68
N MET A 79 -7.38 6.59 -13.48
CA MET A 79 -6.54 6.20 -12.35
C MET A 79 -6.40 7.38 -11.41
N VAL A 80 -6.38 7.13 -10.10
CA VAL A 80 -6.30 8.17 -9.07
C VAL A 80 -4.96 8.07 -8.35
N ILE A 81 -4.35 9.23 -8.11
CA ILE A 81 -3.16 9.41 -7.26
C ILE A 81 -3.66 10.14 -6.01
N MET A 82 -3.36 9.62 -4.82
CA MET A 82 -3.80 10.21 -3.55
C MET A 82 -2.64 10.34 -2.59
N ASP A 83 -2.60 11.50 -1.95
CA ASP A 83 -1.69 12.00 -0.92
C ASP A 83 -2.16 11.69 0.52
#